data_AF-A0A2V9M311-F1
#
_entry.id   AF-A0A2V9M311-F1
#
_cell.length_a   1.000
_cell.length_b   1.000
_cell.length_c   1.000
_cell.angle_alpha   90.00
_cell.angle_beta   90.00
_cell.angle_gamma   90.00
#
_symmetry.space_group_name_H-M   'P 1'
#
loop_
_entity.id
_entity.type
_entity.pdbx_description
1 polymer ?
#
loop_
_entity_poly.entity_id
_entity_poly.type
_entity_poly.pdbx_seq_one_letter_code
_entity_poly.pdbx_strand_id
1 'polypeptide(L)'
;NNYGPIEITSLNSVPLIASSRVSSTTQTGGFFEGLSYSEATTTQVIPNVVDNSELRTNIGINNITNNTATVTVRLLGKDGSERGATTVTVAGRGLTQMNNVARQLLYTSAVTNFEGYVRLESNQPIFGWASIIDNVTNDPGFAESKGAG
;
A
#
# COMPACT_ATOMS: atom_id res chain seq x y z
N ASN A 1 7.71 -16.53 7.34
CA ASN A 1 6.77 -16.11 6.28
C ASN A 1 7.41 -14.97 5.51
N ASN A 2 8.09 -15.29 4.40
CA ASN A 2 8.77 -14.33 3.52
C ASN A 2 7.77 -13.84 2.47
N TYR A 3 7.00 -12.82 2.80
CA TYR A 3 6.24 -12.07 1.80
C TYR A 3 7.10 -10.89 1.35
N GLY A 4 7.11 -10.60 0.05
CA GLY A 4 7.96 -9.57 -0.55
C GLY A 4 7.58 -9.31 -2.01
N PRO A 5 8.20 -8.30 -2.65
CA PRO A 5 7.98 -8.04 -4.05
C PRO A 5 8.49 -9.20 -4.93
N ILE A 6 7.82 -9.41 -6.07
CA ILE A 6 8.36 -10.22 -7.16
C ILE A 6 9.15 -9.27 -8.06
N GLU A 7 10.38 -9.64 -8.38
CA GLU A 7 11.28 -8.82 -9.19
C GLU A 7 11.53 -9.50 -10.53
N ILE A 8 11.37 -8.75 -11.61
CA ILE A 8 11.57 -9.22 -12.96
C ILE A 8 12.63 -8.33 -13.59
N THR A 9 13.71 -8.94 -14.08
CA THR A 9 14.80 -8.24 -14.76
C THR A 9 14.92 -8.75 -16.18
N SER A 10 15.27 -7.84 -17.09
CA SER A 10 15.52 -8.15 -18.49
C SER A 10 17.01 -8.25 -18.73
N LEU A 11 17.42 -9.26 -19.48
CA LEU A 11 18.78 -9.32 -20.02
C LEU A 11 18.84 -8.39 -21.26
N ASN A 12 19.96 -7.70 -21.43
CA ASN A 12 20.23 -6.82 -22.59
C ASN A 12 19.29 -5.60 -22.73
N SER A 13 18.79 -5.08 -21.61
CA SER A 13 18.02 -3.82 -21.58
C SER A 13 16.74 -3.81 -22.44
N VAL A 14 16.17 -4.98 -22.73
CA VAL A 14 14.88 -5.06 -23.42
C VAL A 14 13.79 -4.51 -22.48
N PRO A 15 12.93 -3.58 -22.93
CA PRO A 15 11.83 -3.07 -22.11
C PRO A 15 10.94 -4.19 -21.60
N LEU A 16 10.51 -4.10 -20.35
CA LEU A 16 9.58 -5.04 -19.72
C LEU A 16 8.30 -4.32 -19.34
N ILE A 17 7.19 -5.02 -19.54
CA ILE A 17 5.91 -4.72 -18.92
C ILE A 17 5.51 -6.00 -18.20
N ALA A 18 5.10 -5.88 -16.95
CA ALA A 18 4.61 -6.99 -16.16
C ALA A 18 3.27 -6.60 -15.55
N SER A 19 2.38 -7.57 -15.42
CA SER A 19 1.14 -7.42 -14.67
C SER A 19 0.91 -8.69 -13.88
N SER A 20 0.44 -8.56 -12.64
CA SER A 20 0.06 -9.67 -11.78
C SER A 20 -1.43 -9.64 -11.56
N ARG A 21 -2.10 -10.77 -11.78
CA ARG A 21 -3.52 -10.94 -11.45
C ARG A 21 -3.65 -11.71 -10.15
N VAL A 22 -4.39 -11.16 -9.21
CA VAL A 22 -4.81 -11.87 -7.99
C VAL A 22 -6.29 -12.17 -8.11
N SER A 23 -6.69 -13.42 -7.83
CA SER A 23 -8.09 -13.85 -7.85
C SER A 23 -8.38 -14.82 -6.71
N SER A 24 -9.58 -14.72 -6.14
CA SER A 24 -10.13 -15.64 -5.15
C SER A 24 -11.02 -16.71 -5.80
N THR A 25 -11.35 -17.75 -5.04
CA THR A 25 -12.31 -18.79 -5.44
C THR A 25 -13.75 -18.29 -5.56
N THR A 26 -14.05 -17.11 -5.01
CA THR A 26 -15.33 -16.43 -5.13
C THR A 26 -15.35 -15.39 -6.25
N GLN A 27 -14.40 -15.47 -7.18
CA GLN A 27 -14.25 -14.60 -8.37
C GLN A 27 -13.94 -13.12 -8.06
N THR A 28 -13.57 -12.81 -6.82
CA THR A 28 -13.06 -11.47 -6.46
C THR A 28 -11.59 -11.36 -6.83
N GLY A 29 -11.12 -10.21 -7.27
CA GLY A 29 -9.72 -10.08 -7.69
C GLY A 29 -9.38 -8.76 -8.34
N GLY A 30 -8.14 -8.63 -8.79
CA GLY A 30 -7.66 -7.44 -9.49
C GLY A 30 -6.25 -7.61 -10.04
N PHE A 31 -5.72 -6.53 -10.57
CA PHE A 31 -4.41 -6.48 -11.21
C PHE A 31 -3.48 -5.53 -10.48
N PHE A 32 -2.19 -5.86 -10.48
CA PHE A 32 -1.09 -4.98 -10.11
C PHE A 32 -0.20 -4.81 -11.33
N GLU A 33 0.16 -3.58 -11.65
CA GLU A 33 1.15 -3.34 -12.69
C GLU A 33 2.57 -3.51 -12.12
N GLY A 34 3.49 -3.88 -12.99
CA GLY A 34 4.91 -3.87 -12.68
C GLY A 34 5.38 -2.43 -12.57
N LEU A 35 6.02 -2.09 -11.46
CA LEU A 35 6.60 -0.78 -11.21
C LEU A 35 8.08 -0.75 -11.57
N SER A 36 8.57 0.36 -12.11
CA SER A 36 9.99 0.53 -12.36
C SER A 36 10.72 0.78 -11.04
N TYR A 37 11.85 0.12 -10.84
CA TYR A 37 12.73 0.32 -9.68
C TYR A 37 13.08 1.79 -9.40
N SER A 38 13.17 2.61 -10.45
CA SER A 38 13.48 4.04 -10.34
C SER A 38 12.35 4.88 -9.72
N GLU A 39 11.13 4.35 -9.64
CA GLU A 39 9.96 5.02 -9.07
C GLU A 39 9.85 4.81 -7.54
N ALA A 40 10.68 3.92 -6.99
CA ALA A 40 10.75 3.72 -5.55
C ALA A 40 11.43 4.91 -4.88
N THR A 41 10.74 5.53 -3.93
CA THR A 41 11.22 6.71 -3.21
C THR A 41 11.08 6.50 -1.70
N THR A 42 11.70 7.39 -0.92
CA THR A 42 11.55 7.42 0.54
C THR A 42 10.26 8.10 1.00
N THR A 43 9.54 8.79 0.11
CA THR A 43 8.22 9.38 0.40
C THR A 43 7.22 8.98 -0.67
N GLN A 44 6.15 8.27 -0.27
CA GLN A 44 5.10 7.78 -1.15
C GLN A 44 3.73 8.26 -0.64
N VAL A 45 2.82 8.55 -1.55
CA VAL A 45 1.42 8.91 -1.23
C VAL A 45 0.48 7.87 -1.83
N ILE A 46 -0.38 7.30 -0.98
CA ILE A 46 -1.51 6.46 -1.36
C ILE A 46 -2.74 7.38 -1.39
N PRO A 47 -3.26 7.75 -2.57
CA PRO A 47 -4.16 8.90 -2.73
C PRO A 47 -5.60 8.69 -2.23
N ASN A 48 -6.03 7.44 -2.00
CA ASN A 48 -7.37 7.15 -1.52
C ASN A 48 -7.36 6.10 -0.41
N VAL A 49 -7.93 6.48 0.73
CA VAL A 49 -8.18 5.65 1.90
C VAL A 49 -9.61 5.94 2.34
N VAL A 50 -10.41 4.89 2.46
CA VAL A 50 -11.81 4.95 2.89
C VAL A 50 -12.08 3.90 3.96
N ASP A 51 -12.91 4.25 4.92
CA ASP A 51 -13.46 3.31 5.89
C ASP A 51 -14.87 3.72 6.28
N ASN A 52 -15.87 3.01 5.75
CA ASN A 52 -17.28 3.20 6.07
C ASN A 52 -17.97 1.82 6.21
N SER A 53 -19.30 1.78 6.28
CA SER A 53 -20.04 0.51 6.37
C SER A 53 -19.87 -0.40 5.16
N GLU A 54 -19.61 0.18 3.98
CA GLU A 54 -19.55 -0.49 2.69
C GLU A 54 -18.11 -0.79 2.25
N LEU A 55 -17.15 0.08 2.56
CA LEU A 55 -15.79 0.02 2.07
C LEU A 55 -14.77 0.06 3.21
N ARG A 56 -13.66 -0.66 3.04
CA ARG A 56 -12.49 -0.58 3.92
C ARG A 56 -11.19 -0.56 3.11
N THR A 57 -10.15 0.11 3.59
CA THR A 57 -8.84 0.09 2.95
C THR A 57 -7.82 -0.73 3.75
N ASN A 58 -7.19 -1.69 3.07
CA ASN A 58 -5.91 -2.26 3.49
C ASN A 58 -4.79 -1.57 2.72
N ILE A 59 -3.62 -1.41 3.33
CA ILE A 59 -2.42 -0.95 2.63
C ILE A 59 -1.29 -1.97 2.76
N GLY A 60 -0.40 -2.02 1.79
CA GLY A 60 0.87 -2.70 1.92
C GLY A 60 2.05 -1.82 1.55
N ILE A 61 3.19 -2.17 2.12
CA ILE A 61 4.45 -1.45 1.96
C ILE A 61 5.52 -2.46 1.59
N ASN A 62 6.03 -2.35 0.37
CA ASN A 62 7.10 -3.17 -0.17
C ASN A 62 8.44 -2.45 -0.02
N ASN A 63 9.40 -3.11 0.61
CA ASN A 63 10.77 -2.65 0.69
C ASN A 63 11.60 -3.30 -0.41
N ILE A 64 12.10 -2.48 -1.33
CA ILE A 64 12.89 -2.94 -2.48
C ILE A 64 14.38 -3.02 -2.18
N THR A 65 14.82 -2.66 -0.97
CA THR A 65 16.24 -2.75 -0.58
C THR A 65 16.52 -4.00 0.23
N ASN A 66 17.80 -4.30 0.45
CA ASN A 66 18.22 -5.42 1.29
C ASN A 66 18.22 -5.07 2.79
N ASN A 67 18.06 -3.80 3.17
CA ASN A 67 18.09 -3.34 4.55
C ASN A 67 16.68 -3.18 5.09
N THR A 68 16.45 -3.42 6.37
CA THR A 68 15.15 -3.15 7.00
C THR A 68 14.80 -1.67 6.89
N ALA A 69 13.60 -1.39 6.38
CA ALA A 69 13.02 -0.06 6.33
C ALA A 69 12.24 0.22 7.62
N THR A 70 12.36 1.44 8.12
CA THR A 70 11.46 2.04 9.11
C THR A 70 10.58 3.04 8.37
N VAL A 71 9.26 2.89 8.47
CA VAL A 71 8.28 3.67 7.72
C VAL A 71 7.30 4.30 8.69
N THR A 72 7.22 5.63 8.68
CA THR A 72 6.14 6.36 9.32
C THR A 72 4.94 6.41 8.37
N VAL A 73 3.81 5.89 8.84
CA VAL A 73 2.54 5.84 8.12
C VAL A 73 1.63 6.90 8.73
N ARG A 74 1.28 7.93 7.95
CA ARG A 74 0.41 9.04 8.38
C ARG A 74 -0.92 8.95 7.66
N LEU A 75 -2.02 9.03 8.42
CA LEU A 75 -3.37 9.17 7.90
C LEU A 75 -3.70 10.66 7.79
N LEU A 76 -4.03 11.14 6.60
CA LEU A 76 -4.36 12.53 6.35
C LEU A 76 -5.79 12.65 5.82
N GLY A 77 -6.57 13.56 6.40
CA GLY A 77 -7.91 13.87 5.90
C GLY A 77 -7.85 14.54 4.53
N LYS A 78 -9.00 14.64 3.85
CA LYS A 78 -9.16 15.38 2.58
C LYS A 78 -8.68 16.83 2.59
N ASP A 79 -8.59 17.44 3.78
CA ASP A 79 -8.10 18.80 4.03
C ASP A 79 -6.57 18.87 4.24
N GLY A 80 -5.88 17.73 4.17
CA GLY A 80 -4.45 17.62 4.42
C GLY A 80 -4.04 17.59 5.89
N SER A 81 -4.99 17.63 6.82
CA SER A 81 -4.69 17.54 8.25
C SER A 81 -4.38 16.11 8.68
N GLU A 82 -3.33 15.93 9.49
CA GLU A 82 -2.98 14.63 10.06
C GLU A 82 -4.05 14.21 11.09
N ARG A 83 -4.53 12.97 10.97
CA ARG A 83 -5.51 12.37 11.88
C ARG A 83 -4.92 11.31 12.81
N GLY A 84 -3.82 10.68 12.38
CA GLY A 84 -3.13 9.67 13.15
C GLY A 84 -1.87 9.22 12.43
N ALA A 85 -0.92 8.67 13.18
CA ALA A 85 0.32 8.17 12.65
C ALA A 85 0.82 6.97 13.45
N THR A 86 1.55 6.08 12.78
CA THR A 86 2.31 5.01 13.43
C THR A 86 3.61 4.76 12.69
N THR A 87 4.52 4.00 13.29
CA THR A 87 5.74 3.55 12.64
C THR A 87 5.73 2.04 12.52
N VAL A 88 6.03 1.53 11.33
CA VAL A 88 6.18 0.09 11.06
C VAL A 88 7.59 -0.20 10.54
N THR A 89 8.04 -1.44 10.74
CA THR A 89 9.24 -1.95 10.08
C THR A 89 8.85 -2.84 8.90
N VAL A 90 9.66 -2.80 7.84
CA VAL A 90 9.54 -3.68 6.69
C VAL A 90 10.91 -4.30 6.46
N ALA A 91 11.01 -5.63 6.60
CA ALA A 91 12.27 -6.34 6.36
C ALA A 91 12.82 -6.03 4.95
N GLY A 92 14.13 -6.17 4.76
CA GLY A 92 14.73 -6.09 3.42
C GLY A 92 14.07 -7.10 2.48
N ARG A 93 13.73 -6.67 1.26
CA ARG A 93 12.95 -7.44 0.28
C ARG A 93 11.62 -7.95 0.82
N GLY A 94 11.06 -7.26 1.81
CA GLY A 94 9.87 -7.66 2.55
C GLY A 94 8.62 -6.88 2.17
N LEU A 95 7.50 -7.36 2.70
CA LEU A 95 6.18 -6.71 2.69
C LEU A 95 5.63 -6.63 4.11
N THR A 96 5.15 -5.45 4.49
CA THR A 96 4.28 -5.26 5.67
C THR A 96 2.93 -4.75 5.20
N GLN A 97 1.85 -5.42 5.63
CA GLN A 97 0.48 -5.03 5.32
C GLN A 97 -0.24 -4.56 6.59
N MET A 98 -1.03 -3.49 6.48
CA MET A 98 -1.92 -2.98 7.51
C MET A 98 -3.37 -3.09 7.02
N ASN A 99 -4.17 -3.91 7.72
CA ASN A 99 -5.58 -4.09 7.39
C ASN A 99 -6.44 -3.06 8.12
N ASN A 100 -7.47 -2.53 7.45
CA ASN A 100 -8.31 -1.45 7.98
C ASN A 100 -7.45 -0.26 8.46
N VAL A 101 -6.61 0.29 7.56
CA VAL A 101 -5.56 1.25 7.92
C VAL A 101 -6.09 2.46 8.71
N ALA A 102 -7.26 2.98 8.35
CA ALA A 102 -7.89 4.10 9.06
C ALA A 102 -8.20 3.75 10.52
N ARG A 103 -8.78 2.58 10.76
CA ARG A 103 -9.12 2.07 12.10
C ARG A 103 -7.88 1.86 12.96
N GLN A 104 -6.82 1.29 12.38
CA GLN A 104 -5.54 1.11 13.08
C GLN A 104 -4.91 2.44 13.50
N LEU A 105 -4.87 3.42 12.60
CA LEU A 105 -4.25 4.72 12.85
C LEU A 105 -5.08 5.64 13.76
N LEU A 106 -6.40 5.38 13.87
CA LEU A 106 -7.32 6.05 14.78
C LEU A 106 -7.58 5.27 16.07
N TYR A 107 -6.85 4.17 16.31
CA TYR A 107 -6.94 3.33 17.51
C TYR A 107 -8.36 2.86 17.85
N THR A 108 -9.12 2.47 16.85
CA THR A 108 -10.50 1.97 17.00
C THR A 108 -10.70 0.67 16.23
N SER A 109 -11.67 -0.14 16.64
CA SER A 109 -12.15 -1.29 15.87
C SER A 109 -13.44 -0.99 15.10
N ALA A 110 -14.13 0.09 15.46
CA ALA A 110 -15.36 0.52 14.82
C ALA A 110 -15.09 1.20 13.47
N VAL A 111 -16.12 1.19 12.61
CA VAL A 111 -16.13 1.98 11.38
C VAL A 111 -15.93 3.45 11.71
N THR A 112 -15.04 4.11 10.97
CA THR A 112 -14.64 5.51 11.23
C THR A 112 -15.38 6.53 10.37
N ASN A 113 -16.04 6.11 9.28
CA ASN A 113 -16.55 6.98 8.22
C ASN A 113 -15.47 7.93 7.68
N PHE A 114 -14.22 7.45 7.64
CA PHE A 114 -13.07 8.21 7.22
C PHE A 114 -12.93 8.20 5.70
N GLU A 115 -12.52 9.35 5.14
CA GLU A 115 -12.09 9.49 3.75
C GLU A 115 -10.89 10.46 3.69
N GLY A 116 -9.84 10.03 2.99
CA GLY A 116 -8.59 10.79 2.88
C GLY A 116 -7.51 10.00 2.15
N TYR A 117 -6.26 10.15 2.61
CA TYR A 117 -5.10 9.52 1.99
C TYR A 117 -4.05 9.13 3.03
N VAL A 118 -3.09 8.31 2.62
CA VAL A 118 -1.94 7.93 3.46
C VAL A 118 -0.66 8.48 2.86
N ARG A 119 0.19 9.05 3.71
CA ARG A 119 1.58 9.37 3.37
C ARG A 119 2.51 8.40 4.09
N LEU A 120 3.43 7.82 3.33
CA LEU A 120 4.49 6.95 3.82
C LEU A 120 5.81 7.73 3.77
N GLU A 121 6.53 7.77 4.88
CA GLU A 121 7.86 8.37 4.98
C GLU A 121 8.83 7.29 5.49
N SER A 122 9.87 6.97 4.73
CA SER A 122 10.77 5.87 5.01
C SER A 122 12.24 6.27 4.97
N ASN A 123 13.06 5.55 5.73
CA ASN A 123 14.52 5.62 5.63
C ASN A 123 15.11 4.77 4.49
N GLN A 124 14.30 4.03 3.73
CA GLN A 124 14.69 3.26 2.54
C GLN A 124 13.69 3.53 1.40
N PRO A 125 14.09 3.41 0.12
CA PRO A 125 13.13 3.41 -1.00
C PRO A 125 12.10 2.29 -0.87
N ILE A 126 10.82 2.66 -1.02
CA ILE A 126 9.67 1.75 -0.88
C ILE A 126 8.63 1.99 -1.99
N PHE A 127 7.74 1.02 -2.14
CA PHE A 127 6.44 1.20 -2.79
C PHE A 127 5.31 0.97 -1.79
N GLY A 128 4.27 1.78 -1.88
CA GLY A 128 3.01 1.55 -1.19
C GLY A 128 1.91 1.13 -2.16
N TRP A 129 0.90 0.45 -1.66
CA TRP A 129 -0.32 0.18 -2.39
C TRP A 129 -1.51 0.15 -1.42
N ALA A 130 -2.71 0.39 -1.96
CA ALA A 130 -3.97 0.22 -1.28
C ALA A 130 -4.83 -0.83 -1.98
N SER A 131 -5.59 -1.56 -1.17
CA SER A 131 -6.72 -2.38 -1.58
C SER A 131 -7.97 -1.84 -0.89
N ILE A 132 -8.84 -1.21 -1.66
CA ILE A 132 -10.15 -0.71 -1.23
C ILE A 132 -11.14 -1.84 -1.44
N ILE A 133 -11.74 -2.33 -0.38
CA ILE A 133 -12.47 -3.59 -0.36
C ILE A 133 -13.93 -3.31 -0.05
N ASP A 134 -14.83 -3.82 -0.88
CA ASP A 134 -16.25 -3.92 -0.57
C ASP A 134 -16.47 -4.90 0.59
N ASN A 135 -17.10 -4.46 1.66
CA ASN A 135 -17.31 -5.23 2.88
C ASN A 135 -18.32 -6.36 2.71
N VAL A 136 -19.22 -6.26 1.72
CA VAL A 136 -20.25 -7.25 1.42
C VAL A 136 -19.66 -8.37 0.57
N THR A 137 -19.03 -8.02 -0.55
CA THR A 137 -18.54 -9.02 -1.52
C THR A 137 -17.10 -9.44 -1.27
N ASN A 138 -16.32 -8.64 -0.55
CA ASN A 138 -14.87 -8.73 -0.43
C ASN A 138 -14.14 -8.51 -1.77
N ASP A 139 -14.76 -7.76 -2.69
CA ASP A 139 -14.13 -7.34 -3.93
C ASP A 139 -13.13 -6.19 -3.71
N PRO A 140 -11.86 -6.35 -4.13
CA PRO A 140 -10.86 -5.29 -4.02
C PRO A 140 -10.78 -4.43 -5.29
N GLY A 141 -10.75 -3.11 -5.11
CA GLY A 141 -10.13 -2.16 -6.03
C GLY A 141 -8.69 -1.86 -5.57
N PHE A 142 -7.74 -1.80 -6.50
CA PHE A 142 -6.33 -1.57 -6.18
C PHE A 142 -5.86 -0.18 -6.62
N ALA A 143 -4.99 0.42 -5.82
CA ALA A 143 -4.32 1.67 -6.15
C ALA A 143 -2.85 1.62 -5.71
N GLU A 144 -1.95 2.06 -6.58
CA GLU A 144 -0.53 2.20 -6.27
C GLU A 144 -0.24 3.56 -5.63
N SER A 145 0.76 3.61 -4.76
CA SER A 145 1.29 4.89 -4.32
C SER A 145 2.09 5.57 -5.43
N LYS A 146 2.25 6.89 -5.32
CA LYS A 146 3.17 7.66 -6.17
C LYS A 146 4.17 8.41 -5.31
N GLY A 147 5.40 8.53 -5.81
CA GLY A 147 6.45 9.28 -5.13
C GLY A 147 6.04 10.74 -4.95
N ALA A 148 6.19 11.28 -3.74
CA ALA A 148 6.05 12.72 -3.54
C ALA A 148 7.35 13.39 -3.99
N GLY A 149 7.24 14.34 -4.94
CA GLY A 149 8.35 15.18 -5.39
C GLY A 149 8.84 16.16 -4.34
#